data_AF-A0A8W8J0B8-F1
#
_entry.id   AF-A0A8W8J0B8-F1
#
_cell.length_a   1.000
_cell.length_b   1.000
_cell.length_c   1.000
_cell.angle_alpha   90.00
_cell.angle_beta   90.00
_cell.angle_gamma   90.00
#
_symmetry.space_group_name_H-M   'P 1'
#
loop_
_entity.id
_entity.type
_entity.pdbx_description
1 polymer ?
#
loop_
_entity_poly.entity_id
_entity_poly.type
_entity_poly.pdbx_seq_one_letter_code
_entity_poly.pdbx_strand_id
1 'polypeptide(L)'
;KFSAVFITIPHPVLGGALIIMFGMFNGVVLSNLQSVDLSSTRNSAIIGTSLLVGLMLPHWIERYPNTVDTGYPDVDDVLKMLLGNPNMVGAILSCFLDNTVPGTPEERGITAWQTVDEEAVSSGNYQEGFEVYKPWLPARVTNASFMTYIPFMPNPKKPVPERHLSVDLGRRKSLVHAIPTGR
;
A
#
# COMPACT_ATOMS: atom_id res chain seq x y z
N LYS A 1 16.47 18.09 30.72
CA LYS A 1 15.47 19.19 30.76
C LYS A 1 14.41 19.08 29.65
N PHE A 2 14.73 18.60 28.44
CA PHE A 2 13.75 18.41 27.35
C PHE A 2 12.62 17.40 27.65
N SER A 3 12.90 16.29 28.35
CA SER A 3 11.86 15.33 28.75
C SER A 3 10.75 15.94 29.62
N ALA A 4 11.04 17.01 30.36
CA ALA A 4 10.04 17.67 31.20
C ALA A 4 8.93 18.32 30.38
N VAL A 5 9.24 18.79 29.16
CA VAL A 5 8.26 19.40 28.25
C VAL A 5 7.24 18.37 27.77
N PHE A 6 7.68 17.14 27.51
CA PHE A 6 6.77 16.05 27.09
C PHE A 6 5.89 15.55 28.23
N ILE A 7 6.38 15.55 29.48
CA ILE A 7 5.60 15.17 30.66
C ILE A 7 4.51 16.21 30.99
N THR A 8 4.69 17.47 30.58
CA THR A 8 3.68 18.52 30.80
C THR A 8 2.50 18.51 29.82
N ILE A 9 2.53 17.65 28.78
CA ILE A 9 1.42 17.56 27.82
C ILE A 9 0.25 16.83 28.50
N PRO A 10 -0.95 17.44 28.57
CA PRO A 10 -2.08 16.83 29.24
C PRO A 10 -2.61 15.62 28.46
N HIS A 11 -3.00 14.56 29.18
CA HIS A 11 -3.50 13.31 28.59
C HIS A 11 -4.62 13.48 27.53
N PRO A 12 -5.58 14.41 27.68
CA PRO A 12 -6.59 14.64 26.65
C PRO A 12 -6.02 15.05 25.29
N VAL A 13 -4.92 15.80 25.25
CA VAL A 13 -4.27 16.22 23.99
C VAL A 13 -3.57 15.03 23.32
N LEU A 14 -2.92 14.17 24.11
CA LEU A 14 -2.33 12.92 23.61
C LEU A 14 -3.42 11.99 23.05
N GLY A 15 -4.56 11.89 23.74
CA GLY A 15 -5.72 11.14 23.26
C GLY A 15 -6.26 11.69 21.93
N GLY A 16 -6.40 13.02 21.81
CA GLY A 16 -6.81 13.67 20.56
C GLY A 16 -5.84 13.41 19.40
N ALA A 17 -4.55 13.49 19.65
CA ALA A 17 -3.52 13.18 18.65
C ALA A 17 -3.58 11.70 18.20
N LEU A 18 -3.78 10.77 19.13
CA LEU A 18 -3.93 9.35 18.82
C LEU A 18 -5.19 9.07 17.98
N ILE A 19 -6.33 9.70 18.30
CA ILE A 19 -7.56 9.54 17.52
C ILE A 19 -7.36 10.00 16.07
N ILE A 20 -6.69 11.14 15.86
CA ILE A 20 -6.39 11.64 14.50
C ILE A 20 -5.47 10.67 13.76
N MET A 21 -4.42 10.17 14.42
CA MET A 21 -3.49 9.20 13.84
C MET A 21 -4.19 7.89 13.45
N PHE A 22 -4.97 7.30 14.35
CA PHE A 22 -5.72 6.08 14.07
C PHE A 22 -6.80 6.31 13.01
N GLY A 23 -7.46 7.46 12.99
CA GLY A 23 -8.44 7.82 11.96
C GLY A 23 -7.80 7.89 10.57
N MET A 24 -6.65 8.56 10.45
CA MET A 24 -5.88 8.63 9.19
C MET A 24 -5.38 7.25 8.76
N PHE A 25 -4.85 6.45 9.69
CA PHE A 25 -4.40 5.08 9.41
C PHE A 25 -5.55 4.21 8.88
N ASN A 26 -6.71 4.19 9.55
CA ASN A 26 -7.89 3.46 9.08
C ASN A 26 -8.40 3.99 7.75
N GLY A 27 -8.31 5.31 7.50
CA GLY A 27 -8.65 5.92 6.21
C GLY A 27 -7.78 5.39 5.06
N VAL A 28 -6.46 5.29 5.26
CA VAL A 28 -5.54 4.69 4.28
C VAL A 28 -5.86 3.22 4.05
N VAL A 29 -6.15 2.46 5.11
CA VAL A 29 -6.54 1.04 5.00
C VAL A 29 -7.83 0.89 4.18
N LEU A 30 -8.85 1.70 4.46
CA LEU A 30 -10.13 1.65 3.75
C LEU A 30 -10.00 2.11 2.30
N SER A 31 -9.12 3.08 2.01
CA SER A 31 -8.81 3.51 0.64
C SER A 31 -8.29 2.36 -0.21
N ASN A 32 -7.48 1.47 0.37
CA ASN A 32 -6.97 0.31 -0.36
C ASN A 32 -8.08 -0.72 -0.65
N LEU A 33 -9.08 -0.84 0.23
CA LEU A 33 -10.23 -1.73 0.02
C LEU A 33 -11.15 -1.25 -1.12
N GLN A 34 -11.06 0.01 -1.54
CA GLN A 34 -11.82 0.51 -2.70
C GLN A 34 -11.37 -0.13 -4.01
N SER A 35 -10.15 -0.67 -4.07
CA SER A 35 -9.67 -1.43 -5.23
C SER A 35 -10.35 -2.79 -5.37
N VAL A 36 -10.90 -3.33 -4.28
CA VAL A 36 -11.53 -4.65 -4.21
C VAL A 36 -13.03 -4.53 -4.53
N ASP A 37 -13.60 -5.53 -5.20
CA ASP A 37 -15.05 -5.55 -5.44
C ASP A 37 -15.82 -5.89 -4.15
N LEU A 38 -16.38 -4.86 -3.51
CA LEU A 38 -17.22 -4.99 -2.31
C LEU A 38 -18.68 -5.39 -2.60
N SER A 39 -19.09 -5.43 -3.87
CA SER A 39 -20.41 -5.95 -4.26
C SER A 39 -20.45 -7.47 -4.21
N SER A 40 -19.29 -8.13 -4.34
CA SER A 40 -19.16 -9.57 -4.20
C SER A 40 -19.37 -10.01 -2.75
N THR A 41 -20.35 -10.90 -2.54
CA THR A 41 -20.62 -11.53 -1.23
C THR A 41 -19.40 -12.24 -0.67
N ARG A 42 -18.56 -12.82 -1.54
CA ARG A 42 -17.33 -13.50 -1.12
C ARG A 42 -16.38 -12.53 -0.39
N ASN A 43 -16.06 -11.41 -1.03
CA ASN A 43 -15.05 -10.48 -0.51
C ASN A 43 -15.54 -9.79 0.77
N SER A 44 -16.79 -9.31 0.76
CA SER A 44 -17.40 -8.68 1.94
C SER A 44 -17.53 -9.65 3.12
N ALA A 45 -17.83 -10.93 2.88
CA ALA A 45 -17.82 -11.96 3.92
C ALA A 45 -16.42 -12.21 4.49
N ILE A 46 -15.39 -12.33 3.64
CA ILE A 46 -14.00 -12.54 4.11
C ILE A 46 -13.55 -11.35 4.97
N ILE A 47 -13.79 -10.12 4.53
CA ILE A 47 -13.44 -8.90 5.28
C ILE A 47 -14.20 -8.85 6.61
N GLY A 48 -15.52 -9.05 6.59
CA GLY A 48 -16.36 -8.98 7.79
C GLY A 48 -16.03 -10.06 8.81
N THR A 49 -15.88 -11.31 8.37
CA THR A 49 -15.54 -12.45 9.24
C THR A 49 -14.14 -12.30 9.82
N SER A 50 -13.15 -11.87 9.02
CA SER A 50 -11.78 -11.68 9.52
C SER A 50 -11.66 -10.54 10.53
N LEU A 51 -12.40 -9.44 10.34
CA LEU A 51 -12.45 -8.32 11.27
C LEU A 51 -13.13 -8.71 12.59
N LEU A 52 -14.26 -9.44 12.53
CA LEU A 52 -14.95 -9.91 13.73
C LEU A 52 -14.10 -10.90 14.53
N VAL A 53 -13.51 -11.92 13.89
CA VAL A 53 -12.67 -12.89 14.59
C VAL A 53 -11.37 -12.23 15.09
N GLY A 54 -10.80 -11.31 14.33
CA GLY A 54 -9.62 -10.53 14.73
C GLY A 54 -9.85 -9.73 16.01
N LEU A 55 -11.08 -9.30 16.30
CA LEU A 55 -11.42 -8.63 17.57
C LEU A 55 -11.87 -9.61 18.67
N MET A 56 -12.60 -10.67 18.30
CA MET A 56 -13.11 -11.63 19.27
C MET A 56 -12.03 -12.53 19.87
N LEU A 57 -11.06 -12.99 19.08
CA LEU A 57 -10.05 -13.94 19.53
C LEU A 57 -9.11 -13.34 20.60
N PRO A 58 -8.54 -12.12 20.41
CA PRO A 58 -7.77 -11.47 21.47
C PRO A 58 -8.57 -11.27 22.76
N HIS A 59 -9.83 -10.84 22.64
CA HIS A 59 -10.70 -10.67 23.79
C HIS A 59 -10.93 -11.99 24.55
N TRP A 60 -11.08 -13.10 23.82
CA TRP A 60 -11.23 -14.42 24.42
C TRP A 60 -9.96 -14.89 25.15
N ILE A 61 -8.77 -14.65 24.56
CA ILE A 61 -7.48 -14.98 25.17
C ILE A 61 -7.25 -14.18 26.46
N GLU A 62 -7.59 -12.89 26.46
CA GLU A 62 -7.51 -12.06 27.68
C GLU A 62 -8.46 -12.55 28.78
N ARG A 63 -9.66 -13.01 28.40
CA ARG A 63 -10.68 -13.51 29.34
C ARG A 63 -10.28 -14.85 29.96
N TYR A 64 -9.58 -15.70 29.21
CA TYR A 64 -9.21 -17.05 29.64
C TYR A 64 -7.70 -17.30 29.44
N PRO A 65 -6.84 -16.75 30.32
CA PRO A 65 -5.38 -16.82 30.16
C PRO A 65 -4.80 -18.23 30.34
N ASN A 66 -5.55 -19.15 30.96
CA ASN A 66 -5.12 -20.53 31.22
C ASN A 66 -5.54 -21.52 30.12
N THR A 67 -6.07 -21.03 29.00
CA THR A 67 -6.61 -21.93 27.95
C THR A 67 -5.54 -22.47 27.01
N VAL A 68 -4.42 -21.74 26.89
CA VAL A 68 -3.24 -22.18 26.15
C VAL A 68 -2.27 -22.78 27.17
N ASP A 69 -2.29 -24.11 27.26
CA ASP A 69 -1.36 -24.91 28.04
C ASP A 69 -0.81 -26.03 27.14
N THR A 70 0.35 -25.77 26.53
CA THR A 70 1.08 -26.76 25.73
C THR A 70 2.08 -27.55 26.57
N GLY A 71 2.16 -27.29 27.88
CA GLY A 71 3.14 -27.86 28.80
C GLY A 71 4.51 -27.17 28.79
N TYR A 72 4.72 -26.18 27.90
CA TYR A 72 5.94 -25.38 27.84
C TYR A 72 5.60 -23.89 28.04
N PRO A 73 5.99 -23.28 29.16
CA PRO A 73 5.55 -21.92 29.51
C PRO A 73 6.01 -20.86 28.51
N ASP A 74 7.22 -21.00 27.95
CA ASP A 74 7.76 -20.06 26.96
C ASP A 74 6.96 -20.08 25.65
N VAL A 75 6.48 -21.26 25.24
CA VAL A 75 5.69 -21.43 24.01
C VAL A 75 4.29 -20.86 24.21
N ASP A 76 3.71 -21.06 25.38
CA ASP A 76 2.39 -20.54 25.71
C ASP A 76 2.38 -19.01 25.73
N ASP A 77 3.43 -18.37 26.23
CA ASP A 77 3.53 -16.91 26.25
C ASP A 77 3.69 -16.34 24.84
N VAL A 78 4.52 -16.95 24.00
CA VAL A 78 4.63 -16.56 22.58
C VAL A 78 3.29 -16.73 21.87
N LEU A 79 2.60 -17.85 22.10
CA LEU A 79 1.32 -18.12 21.47
C LEU A 79 0.23 -17.14 21.94
N LYS A 80 0.23 -16.75 23.22
CA LYS A 80 -0.66 -15.71 23.77
C LYS A 80 -0.36 -14.33 23.18
N MET A 81 0.92 -13.95 23.03
CA MET A 81 1.29 -12.68 22.38
C MET A 81 0.84 -12.64 20.92
N LEU A 82 0.95 -13.77 20.22
CA LEU A 82 0.53 -13.91 18.84
C LEU A 82 -1.01 -13.85 18.72
N LEU A 83 -1.73 -14.71 19.44
CA LEU A 83 -3.20 -14.78 19.40
C LEU A 83 -3.87 -13.54 20.01
N GLY A 84 -3.18 -12.84 20.91
CA GLY A 84 -3.62 -11.58 21.52
C GLY A 84 -3.46 -10.37 20.60
N ASN A 85 -2.82 -10.50 19.45
CA ASN A 85 -2.68 -9.39 18.50
C ASN A 85 -3.83 -9.39 17.48
N PRO A 86 -4.82 -8.47 17.58
CA PRO A 86 -5.99 -8.46 16.70
C PRO A 86 -5.65 -8.33 15.22
N ASN A 87 -4.63 -7.52 14.90
CA ASN A 87 -4.21 -7.29 13.53
C ASN A 87 -3.62 -8.56 12.91
N MET A 88 -2.85 -9.31 13.69
CA MET A 88 -2.23 -10.54 13.19
C MET A 88 -3.27 -11.63 12.97
N VAL A 89 -4.17 -11.84 13.93
CA VAL A 89 -5.25 -12.84 13.81
C VAL A 89 -6.15 -12.51 12.61
N GLY A 90 -6.56 -11.24 12.48
CA GLY A 90 -7.35 -10.78 11.35
C GLY A 90 -6.65 -11.01 10.00
N ALA A 91 -5.35 -10.70 9.92
CA ALA A 91 -4.56 -10.88 8.69
C ALA A 91 -4.34 -12.35 8.31
N ILE A 92 -4.03 -13.22 9.28
CA ILE A 92 -3.86 -14.66 9.02
C ILE A 92 -5.18 -15.25 8.52
N LEU A 93 -6.29 -14.92 9.20
CA LEU A 93 -7.59 -15.43 8.81
C LEU A 93 -8.06 -14.89 7.46
N SER A 94 -7.86 -13.59 7.19
CA SER A 94 -8.24 -13.01 5.89
C SER A 94 -7.45 -13.64 4.75
N CYS A 95 -6.13 -13.84 4.94
CA CYS A 95 -5.28 -14.53 3.97
C CYS A 95 -5.70 -15.98 3.77
N PHE A 96 -5.97 -16.71 4.85
CA PHE A 96 -6.42 -18.09 4.77
C PHE A 96 -7.74 -18.23 4.00
N LEU A 97 -8.73 -17.37 4.31
CA LEU A 97 -10.03 -17.38 3.64
C LEU A 97 -9.93 -16.93 2.17
N ASP A 98 -9.09 -15.94 1.86
CA ASP A 98 -8.89 -15.47 0.48
C ASP A 98 -8.22 -16.52 -0.43
N ASN A 99 -7.36 -17.37 0.13
CA ASN A 99 -6.75 -18.49 -0.60
C ASN A 99 -7.69 -19.69 -0.73
N THR A 100 -8.58 -19.90 0.25
CA THR A 100 -9.47 -21.08 0.27
C THR A 100 -10.66 -20.92 -0.68
N VAL A 101 -11.20 -19.71 -0.82
CA VAL A 101 -12.38 -19.46 -1.66
C VAL A 101 -11.95 -19.04 -3.06
N PRO A 102 -12.42 -19.71 -4.13
CA PRO A 102 -12.07 -19.33 -5.49
C PRO A 102 -12.62 -17.95 -5.86
N GLY A 103 -11.81 -17.16 -6.56
CA GLY A 103 -12.18 -15.82 -7.02
C GLY A 103 -11.36 -15.33 -8.20
N THR A 104 -11.90 -14.34 -8.91
CA THR A 104 -11.26 -13.73 -10.08
C THR A 104 -10.28 -12.63 -9.66
N PRO A 105 -9.19 -12.38 -10.42
CA PRO A 105 -8.23 -11.31 -10.10
C PRO A 105 -8.85 -9.92 -10.14
N GLU A 106 -9.89 -9.72 -10.95
CA GLU A 106 -10.65 -8.47 -11.03
C GLU A 106 -11.38 -8.20 -9.72
N GLU A 107 -12.10 -9.20 -9.18
CA GLU A 107 -12.81 -9.04 -7.92
C GLU A 107 -11.86 -8.86 -6.73
N ARG A 108 -10.64 -9.41 -6.79
CA ARG A 108 -9.59 -9.19 -5.78
C ARG A 108 -8.95 -7.79 -5.87
N GLY A 109 -9.26 -7.03 -6.91
CA GLY A 109 -8.73 -5.69 -7.14
C GLY A 109 -7.35 -5.65 -7.79
N ILE A 110 -6.78 -6.78 -8.21
CA ILE A 110 -5.42 -6.88 -8.74
C ILE A 110 -5.29 -6.08 -10.05
N THR A 111 -6.32 -6.12 -10.89
CA THR A 111 -6.34 -5.42 -12.19
C THR A 111 -6.27 -3.90 -12.02
N ALA A 112 -6.88 -3.34 -10.97
CA ALA A 112 -6.84 -1.90 -10.70
C ALA A 112 -5.41 -1.41 -10.39
N TRP A 113 -4.60 -2.24 -9.73
CA TRP A 113 -3.19 -1.93 -9.48
C TRP A 113 -2.35 -2.02 -10.76
N GLN A 114 -2.63 -3.02 -11.61
CA GLN A 114 -1.92 -3.20 -12.88
C GLN A 114 -2.18 -2.05 -13.85
N THR A 115 -3.42 -1.54 -13.94
CA THR A 115 -3.73 -0.42 -14.83
C THR A 115 -3.07 0.89 -14.39
N VAL A 116 -2.95 1.13 -13.08
CA VAL A 116 -2.23 2.32 -12.57
C VAL A 116 -0.76 2.25 -12.94
N ASP A 117 -0.14 1.07 -12.80
CA ASP A 117 1.25 0.87 -13.22
C ASP A 117 1.39 1.02 -14.74
N GLU A 118 0.50 0.43 -15.54
CA GLU A 118 0.52 0.51 -17.01
C GLU A 118 0.23 1.93 -17.54
N GLU A 119 -0.66 2.69 -16.93
CA GLU A 119 -0.88 4.10 -17.27
C GLU A 119 0.31 4.99 -16.90
N ALA A 120 0.96 4.71 -15.76
CA ALA A 120 2.23 5.34 -15.40
C ALA A 120 3.33 5.01 -16.41
N VAL A 121 3.34 3.78 -16.96
CA VAL A 121 4.28 3.33 -18.01
C VAL A 121 3.95 3.95 -19.37
N SER A 122 2.68 3.90 -19.78
CA SER A 122 2.20 4.27 -21.12
C SER A 122 2.08 5.77 -21.32
N SER A 123 1.94 6.55 -20.24
CA SER A 123 1.96 8.02 -20.34
C SER A 123 3.32 8.56 -20.78
N GLY A 124 4.36 7.71 -20.92
CA GLY A 124 5.70 8.16 -21.30
C GLY A 124 6.28 9.21 -20.34
N ASN A 125 5.60 9.48 -19.23
CA ASN A 125 5.99 10.39 -18.18
C ASN A 125 6.86 9.66 -17.15
N TYR A 126 7.74 8.79 -17.63
CA TYR A 126 9.02 8.59 -16.98
C TYR A 126 9.84 9.87 -17.19
N GLN A 127 9.53 10.92 -16.44
CA GLN A 127 10.56 11.89 -16.11
C GLN A 127 11.53 11.17 -15.18
N GLU A 128 12.62 10.63 -15.73
CA GLU A 128 13.84 10.39 -14.96
C GLU A 128 14.14 11.67 -14.17
N GLY A 129 13.80 11.67 -12.87
CA GLY A 129 13.96 12.82 -11.99
C GLY A 129 12.83 13.83 -12.04
N PHE A 130 11.64 13.48 -11.53
CA PHE A 130 10.83 14.48 -10.85
C PHE A 130 11.70 15.11 -9.75
N GLU A 131 12.21 16.33 -10.00
CA GLU A 131 12.84 17.17 -8.99
C GLU A 131 11.73 17.61 -8.01
N VAL A 132 11.28 16.70 -7.13
CA VAL A 132 10.21 16.94 -6.14
C VAL A 132 10.60 18.09 -5.19
N TYR A 133 11.89 18.37 -5.06
CA TYR A 133 12.41 19.47 -4.28
C TYR A 133 13.66 20.07 -4.93
N LYS A 134 13.64 21.39 -5.17
CA LYS A 134 14.84 22.17 -5.49
C LYS A 134 15.35 22.81 -4.21
N PRO A 135 16.52 22.43 -3.68
CA PRO A 135 17.10 23.17 -2.57
C PRO A 135 17.39 24.60 -3.01
N TRP A 136 17.32 25.55 -2.08
CA TRP A 136 17.68 26.97 -2.30
C TRP A 136 19.14 27.23 -2.72
N LEU A 137 19.89 26.18 -3.05
CA LEU A 137 21.29 26.22 -3.43
C LEU A 137 21.44 26.71 -4.89
N PRO A 138 22.50 27.49 -5.20
CA PRO A 138 22.75 27.95 -6.55
C PRO A 138 23.02 26.78 -7.50
N ALA A 139 22.54 26.89 -8.75
CA ALA A 139 22.55 25.83 -9.76
C ALA A 139 23.95 25.27 -10.11
N ARG A 140 25.02 26.00 -9.78
CA ARG A 140 26.40 25.53 -9.97
C ARG A 140 26.81 24.45 -8.96
N VAL A 141 26.25 24.51 -7.74
CA VAL A 141 26.56 23.56 -6.66
C VAL A 141 25.78 22.26 -6.88
N THR A 142 24.50 22.36 -7.23
CA THR A 142 23.63 21.19 -7.49
C THR A 142 24.07 20.35 -8.69
N ASN A 143 24.79 20.94 -9.65
CA ASN A 143 25.32 20.22 -10.82
C ASN A 143 26.75 19.69 -10.64
N ALA A 144 27.36 19.85 -9.47
CA ALA A 144 28.72 19.36 -9.23
C ALA A 144 28.74 17.83 -9.08
N SER A 145 29.80 17.18 -9.56
CA SER A 145 29.88 15.70 -9.58
C SER A 145 29.86 15.05 -8.19
N PHE A 146 30.26 15.77 -7.13
CA PHE A 146 30.27 15.25 -5.76
C PHE A 146 28.87 15.21 -5.11
N MET A 147 27.88 15.92 -5.67
CA MET A 147 26.51 15.97 -5.16
C MET A 147 25.83 14.60 -5.20
N THR A 148 26.31 13.70 -6.09
CA THR A 148 25.89 12.30 -6.26
C THR A 148 26.10 11.44 -5.01
N TYR A 149 26.98 11.84 -4.09
CA TYR A 149 27.26 11.07 -2.87
C TYR A 149 26.29 11.38 -1.72
N ILE A 150 25.49 12.45 -1.85
CA ILE A 150 24.57 12.88 -0.80
C ILE A 150 23.18 12.26 -1.08
N PRO A 151 22.66 11.40 -0.19
CA PRO A 151 21.47 10.58 -0.45
C PRO A 151 20.17 11.38 -0.65
N PHE A 152 20.16 12.67 -0.27
CA PHE A 152 18.98 13.55 -0.37
C PHE A 152 19.10 14.61 -1.49
N MET A 153 20.23 14.70 -2.20
CA MET A 153 20.41 15.73 -3.23
C MET A 153 20.07 15.21 -4.64
N PRO A 154 19.47 16.05 -5.50
CA PRO A 154 19.14 15.65 -6.86
C PRO A 154 20.42 15.36 -7.65
N ASN A 155 20.40 14.28 -8.42
CA ASN A 155 21.52 13.91 -9.26
C ASN A 155 21.75 14.95 -10.36
N PRO A 156 23.01 15.26 -10.70
CA PRO A 156 23.33 16.16 -11.80
C PRO A 156 22.76 15.62 -13.12
N LYS A 157 22.16 16.51 -13.92
CA LYS A 157 21.49 16.16 -15.19
C LYS A 157 22.51 15.56 -16.17
N LYS A 158 22.32 14.31 -16.55
CA LYS A 158 23.08 13.71 -17.67
C LYS A 158 22.40 14.13 -18.98
N PRO A 159 23.17 14.51 -20.03
CA PRO A 159 22.58 14.79 -21.34
C PRO A 159 21.99 13.48 -21.88
N VAL A 160 20.67 13.46 -22.07
CA VAL A 160 19.96 12.30 -22.64
C VAL A 160 20.24 12.29 -24.15
N PRO A 161 20.77 11.20 -24.73
CA PRO A 161 20.92 11.09 -26.17
C PRO A 161 19.53 11.03 -26.83
N GLU A 162 19.26 11.98 -27.72
CA GLU A 162 18.02 12.11 -28.48
C GLU A 162 17.83 10.87 -29.39
N ARG A 163 17.00 9.92 -28.98
CA ARG A 163 16.58 8.83 -29.87
C ARG A 163 15.42 9.32 -30.71
N HIS A 164 15.68 9.68 -31.95
CA HIS A 164 14.63 9.91 -32.94
C HIS A 164 13.84 8.60 -33.15
N LEU A 165 12.64 8.54 -32.60
CA LEU A 165 11.70 7.45 -32.83
C LEU A 165 10.99 7.73 -34.17
N SER A 166 11.50 7.18 -35.27
CA SER A 166 10.80 7.16 -36.55
C SER A 166 9.62 6.20 -36.46
N VAL A 167 8.47 6.71 -36.03
CA VAL A 167 7.20 5.97 -36.05
C VAL A 167 6.70 5.93 -37.49
N ASP A 168 6.81 4.76 -38.10
CA ASP A 168 6.38 4.47 -39.46
C ASP A 168 4.84 4.39 -39.53
N LEU A 169 4.20 5.57 -39.68
CA LEU A 169 2.75 5.75 -39.71
C LEU A 169 2.06 5.22 -40.98
N GLY A 170 2.79 4.61 -41.93
CA GLY A 170 2.27 4.19 -43.23
C GLY A 170 1.41 2.93 -43.23
N ARG A 171 1.53 2.06 -42.21
CA ARG A 171 0.97 0.68 -42.30
C ARG A 171 -0.47 0.53 -41.79
N ARG A 172 -1.01 1.48 -41.01
CA ARG A 172 -2.35 1.34 -40.41
C ARG A 172 -3.51 1.78 -41.31
N LYS A 173 -3.28 2.55 -42.37
CA LYS A 173 -4.39 3.01 -43.26
C LYS A 173 -4.93 1.93 -44.19
N SER A 174 -4.20 0.82 -44.42
CA SER A 174 -4.63 -0.23 -45.35
C SER A 174 -5.65 -1.22 -44.75
N LEU A 175 -5.77 -1.32 -43.42
CA LEU A 175 -6.58 -2.37 -42.78
C LEU A 175 -7.98 -1.93 -42.36
N VAL A 176 -8.31 -0.63 -42.42
CA VAL A 176 -9.60 -0.10 -41.97
C VAL A 176 -10.63 0.02 -43.11
N HIS A 177 -10.26 -0.29 -44.36
CA HIS A 177 -11.14 -0.13 -45.54
C HIS A 177 -11.76 -1.43 -46.09
N ALA A 178 -11.67 -2.56 -45.36
CA ALA A 178 -12.15 -3.86 -45.83
C ALA A 178 -13.30 -4.43 -44.97
N ILE A 179 -14.28 -3.61 -44.58
CA ILE A 179 -15.54 -4.10 -44.01
C ILE A 179 -16.65 -3.88 -45.05
N PRO A 180 -17.13 -4.93 -45.75
CA PRO A 180 -18.24 -4.80 -46.67
C PRO A 180 -19.57 -4.79 -45.91
N THR A 181 -20.26 -3.65 -45.92
CA THR A 181 -21.70 -3.58 -45.69
C THR A 181 -22.43 -3.98 -46.97
N GLY A 182 -23.20 -5.07 -46.95
CA GLY A 182 -24.01 -5.49 -48.10
C GLY A 182 -25.08 -6.53 -47.74
N ARG A 183 -26.32 -6.02 -47.64
CA ARG A 183 -27.65 -6.63 -47.82
C ARG A 183 -28.06 -7.85 -46.99
#